data_AF-M1AE06-F1
#
_entry.id   AF-M1AE06-F1
#
_cell.length_a   1.000
_cell.length_b   1.000
_cell.length_c   1.000
_cell.angle_alpha   90.00
_cell.angle_beta   90.00
_cell.angle_gamma   90.00
#
_symmetry.space_group_name_H-M   'P 1'
#
loop_
_entity.id
_entity.type
_entity.pdbx_description
1 polymer ?
#
loop_
_entity_poly.entity_id
_entity_poly.type
_entity_poly.pdbx_seq_one_letter_code
_entity_poly.pdbx_strand_id
1 'polypeptide(L)'
;MFPQCQLDHILKDDTFSGRLGTFFGTVWDLFMYMLGCSYVSAAGAILLLTIAIVFVPSMVSWKKRLLIGILHVSAHLAAALILMLLMELGVEICIRHKLLATSGYHTLYQWYQSVESEHFPDPTGLRERIEQWTFGLYPACIKYLMSGFDVPEVMAVTRSNICKNGIDSLSRGGAVIYYASVFLYFWVLSTPVVSLILGSYLYISINWLHIHFDEAFSSLRIANYKSFTRFHINTKGDLEVFTLAVDKVPKEWKLDPNWDGESKQPQEPSYLQKFPSKWRAKAPQQDPVNTVRIIDHFVIEQKE
;
A
#
# COMPACT_ATOMS: atom_id res chain seq x y z
N MET A 1 -6.01 -13.52 -20.51
CA MET A 1 -5.71 -12.08 -20.33
C MET A 1 -4.24 -11.87 -19.99
N PHE A 2 -3.71 -12.48 -18.94
CA PHE A 2 -2.26 -12.50 -18.66
C PHE A 2 -1.79 -13.94 -18.38
N PRO A 3 -0.53 -14.30 -18.68
CA PRO A 3 0.55 -13.44 -19.21
C PRO A 3 0.35 -13.02 -20.67
N GLN A 4 1.10 -12.00 -21.10
CA GLN A 4 1.19 -11.61 -22.51
C GLN A 4 2.45 -12.18 -23.14
N CYS A 5 2.29 -13.20 -24.00
CA CYS A 5 3.40 -13.97 -24.55
C CYS A 5 4.05 -13.37 -25.80
N GLN A 6 3.38 -12.42 -26.44
CA GLN A 6 3.88 -11.72 -27.61
C GLN A 6 3.93 -10.24 -27.27
N LEU A 7 5.07 -9.78 -26.74
CA LEU A 7 5.31 -8.34 -26.46
C LEU A 7 6.37 -7.74 -27.38
N ASP A 8 6.99 -8.58 -28.22
CA ASP A 8 8.08 -8.20 -29.09
C ASP A 8 7.72 -7.08 -30.06
N HIS A 9 6.48 -7.04 -30.53
CA HIS A 9 6.00 -6.01 -31.45
C HIS A 9 6.06 -4.61 -30.83
N ILE A 10 5.88 -4.49 -29.51
CA ILE A 10 5.98 -3.22 -28.78
C ILE A 10 7.42 -2.69 -28.77
N LEU A 11 8.40 -3.60 -28.77
CA LEU A 11 9.82 -3.26 -28.68
C LEU A 11 10.53 -3.16 -30.04
N LYS A 12 9.87 -3.58 -31.13
CA LYS A 12 10.46 -3.67 -32.48
C LYS A 12 10.44 -2.35 -33.27
N ASP A 13 9.56 -1.41 -32.94
CA ASP A 13 9.47 -0.14 -33.67
C ASP A 13 10.63 0.81 -33.34
N ASP A 14 11.31 1.29 -34.37
CA ASP A 14 12.47 2.19 -34.24
C ASP A 14 12.08 3.60 -33.74
N THR A 15 10.82 4.00 -33.94
CA THR A 15 10.33 5.32 -33.53
C THR A 15 9.65 5.29 -32.17
N PHE A 16 9.85 6.33 -31.35
CA PHE A 16 9.19 6.47 -30.05
C PHE A 16 7.65 6.52 -30.19
N SER A 17 7.15 7.24 -31.20
CA SER A 17 5.72 7.33 -31.49
C SER A 17 5.10 5.98 -31.88
N GLY A 18 5.81 5.19 -32.71
CA GLY A 18 5.37 3.83 -33.08
C GLY A 18 5.26 2.90 -31.87
N ARG A 19 6.29 2.89 -31.01
CA ARG A 19 6.28 2.13 -29.74
C ARG A 19 5.13 2.54 -28.82
N LEU A 20 4.83 3.83 -28.73
CA LEU A 20 3.72 4.33 -27.92
C LEU A 20 2.37 3.92 -28.50
N GLY A 21 2.22 3.98 -29.83
CA GLY A 21 1.02 3.54 -30.54
C GLY A 21 0.73 2.05 -30.37
N THR A 22 1.75 1.20 -30.56
CA THR A 22 1.63 -0.26 -30.36
C THR A 22 1.36 -0.63 -28.90
N PHE A 23 1.96 0.09 -27.95
CA PHE A 23 1.68 -0.08 -26.53
C PHE A 23 0.21 0.22 -26.20
N PHE A 24 -0.30 1.41 -26.57
CA PHE A 24 -1.69 1.77 -26.28
C PHE A 24 -2.70 0.93 -27.07
N GLY A 25 -2.35 0.50 -28.29
CA GLY A 25 -3.13 -0.49 -29.04
C GLY A 25 -3.26 -1.80 -28.27
N THR A 26 -2.16 -2.32 -27.74
CA THR A 26 -2.16 -3.54 -26.91
C THR A 26 -2.99 -3.36 -25.64
N VAL A 27 -2.90 -2.20 -24.96
CA VAL A 27 -3.76 -1.89 -23.79
C VAL A 27 -5.24 -1.91 -24.16
N TRP A 28 -5.59 -1.32 -25.31
CA TRP A 28 -6.98 -1.30 -25.79
C TRP A 28 -7.50 -2.70 -26.13
N ASP A 29 -6.71 -3.52 -26.81
CA ASP A 29 -7.06 -4.90 -27.12
C ASP A 29 -7.26 -5.73 -25.84
N LEU A 30 -6.40 -5.53 -24.83
CA LEU A 30 -6.56 -6.14 -23.52
C LEU A 30 -7.84 -5.70 -22.80
N PHE A 31 -8.16 -4.41 -22.89
CA PHE A 31 -9.38 -3.85 -22.31
C PHE A 31 -10.63 -4.46 -22.94
N MET A 32 -10.66 -4.57 -24.28
CA MET A 32 -11.76 -5.21 -25.00
C MET A 32 -11.84 -6.71 -24.71
N TYR A 33 -10.71 -7.41 -24.65
CA TYR A 33 -10.65 -8.83 -24.28
C TYR A 33 -11.22 -9.06 -22.87
N MET A 34 -10.85 -8.21 -21.91
CA MET A 34 -11.30 -8.30 -20.52
C MET A 34 -12.82 -8.19 -20.42
N LEU A 35 -13.45 -7.32 -21.20
CA LEU A 35 -14.90 -7.10 -21.20
C LEU A 35 -15.65 -8.13 -22.04
N GLY A 36 -15.10 -8.55 -23.17
CA GLY A 36 -15.80 -9.38 -24.16
C GLY A 36 -15.54 -10.88 -24.06
N CYS A 37 -14.35 -11.29 -23.64
CA CYS A 37 -13.92 -12.70 -23.72
C CYS A 37 -13.72 -13.37 -22.35
N SER A 38 -13.47 -12.59 -21.29
CA SER A 38 -13.22 -13.12 -19.95
C SER A 38 -14.44 -12.96 -19.05
N TYR A 39 -15.23 -14.03 -18.86
CA TYR A 39 -16.43 -13.99 -18.01
C TYR A 39 -16.16 -13.54 -16.58
N VAL A 40 -15.06 -14.01 -15.98
CA VAL A 40 -14.67 -13.66 -14.60
C VAL A 40 -14.28 -12.17 -14.52
N SER A 41 -13.48 -11.68 -15.47
CA SER A 41 -13.04 -10.28 -15.47
C SER A 41 -14.20 -9.33 -15.80
N ALA A 42 -15.09 -9.71 -16.72
CA ALA A 42 -16.29 -8.95 -17.06
C ALA A 42 -17.24 -8.85 -15.86
N ALA A 43 -17.49 -9.96 -15.16
CA ALA A 43 -18.31 -9.95 -13.95
C ALA A 43 -17.71 -9.05 -12.86
N GLY A 44 -16.38 -9.11 -12.66
CA GLY A 44 -15.67 -8.21 -11.74
C GLY A 44 -15.79 -6.73 -12.13
N ALA A 45 -15.67 -6.41 -13.42
CA ALA A 45 -15.81 -5.05 -13.92
C ALA A 45 -17.24 -4.50 -13.75
N ILE A 46 -18.26 -5.33 -13.98
CA ILE A 46 -19.68 -4.99 -13.76
C ILE A 46 -19.96 -4.75 -12.27
N LEU A 47 -19.42 -5.61 -11.40
CA LEU A 47 -19.54 -5.44 -9.95
C LEU A 47 -18.90 -4.12 -9.50
N LEU A 48 -17.68 -3.83 -9.97
CA LEU A 48 -16.98 -2.59 -9.65
C LEU A 48 -17.76 -1.37 -10.17
N LEU A 49 -18.33 -1.43 -11.38
CA LEU A 49 -19.19 -0.38 -11.93
C LEU A 49 -20.45 -0.16 -11.09
N THR A 50 -21.09 -1.24 -10.66
CA THR A 50 -22.28 -1.17 -9.81
C THR A 50 -21.95 -0.47 -8.49
N ILE A 51 -20.85 -0.89 -7.84
CA ILE A 51 -20.36 -0.27 -6.61
C ILE A 51 -20.06 1.22 -6.84
N ALA A 52 -19.30 1.56 -7.88
CA ALA A 52 -18.93 2.94 -8.18
C ALA A 52 -20.16 3.86 -8.36
N ILE A 53 -21.20 3.40 -9.07
CA ILE A 53 -22.44 4.17 -9.27
C ILE A 53 -23.22 4.34 -7.95
N VAL A 54 -23.30 3.29 -7.14
CA VAL A 54 -24.01 3.30 -5.86
C VAL A 54 -23.36 4.26 -4.87
N PHE A 55 -22.03 4.33 -4.83
CA PHE A 55 -21.27 5.21 -3.95
C PHE A 55 -21.31 6.69 -4.35
N VAL A 56 -21.71 7.04 -5.58
CA VAL A 56 -21.93 8.46 -5.93
C VAL A 56 -23.09 9.02 -5.11
N PRO A 57 -22.92 10.18 -4.43
CA PRO A 57 -23.96 10.77 -3.57
C PRO A 57 -25.32 10.89 -4.25
N SER A 58 -26.39 10.63 -3.50
CA SER A 58 -27.77 10.65 -3.99
C SER A 58 -28.25 12.04 -4.44
N MET A 59 -27.57 13.11 -4.01
CA MET A 59 -27.81 14.49 -4.46
C MET A 59 -27.47 14.71 -5.95
N VAL A 60 -26.72 13.79 -6.56
CA VAL A 60 -26.34 13.83 -7.98
C VAL A 60 -27.38 13.08 -8.82
N SER A 61 -27.81 13.67 -9.94
CA SER A 61 -28.80 13.03 -10.83
C SER A 61 -28.32 11.69 -11.39
N TRP A 62 -29.25 10.74 -11.61
CA TRP A 62 -28.92 9.37 -12.05
C TRP A 62 -28.03 9.32 -13.31
N LYS A 63 -28.31 10.18 -14.31
CA LYS A 63 -27.49 10.27 -15.53
C LYS A 63 -26.04 10.66 -15.24
N LYS A 64 -25.82 11.62 -14.32
CA LYS A 64 -24.49 12.04 -13.90
C LYS A 64 -23.79 10.97 -13.07
N ARG A 65 -24.52 10.28 -12.19
CA ARG A 65 -23.98 9.14 -11.42
C ARG A 65 -23.46 8.03 -12.32
N LEU A 66 -24.23 7.68 -13.35
CA LEU A 66 -23.82 6.72 -14.36
C LEU A 66 -22.56 7.17 -15.09
N LEU A 67 -22.51 8.42 -15.56
CA LEU A 67 -21.34 8.96 -16.25
C LEU A 67 -20.08 8.95 -15.37
N ILE A 68 -20.19 9.39 -14.12
CA ILE A 68 -19.09 9.39 -13.16
C ILE A 68 -18.62 7.96 -12.90
N GLY A 69 -19.54 7.03 -12.65
CA GLY A 69 -19.21 5.63 -12.43
C GLY A 69 -18.48 5.00 -13.62
N ILE A 70 -18.98 5.20 -14.84
CA ILE A 70 -18.35 4.70 -16.07
C ILE A 70 -16.95 5.29 -16.25
N LEU A 71 -16.79 6.61 -16.12
CA LEU A 71 -15.51 7.27 -16.30
C LEU A 71 -14.49 6.80 -15.25
N HIS A 72 -14.91 6.74 -13.99
CA HIS A 72 -14.07 6.31 -12.88
C HIS A 72 -13.60 4.86 -13.06
N VAL A 73 -14.51 3.93 -13.32
CA VAL A 73 -14.16 2.51 -13.52
C VAL A 73 -13.30 2.32 -14.76
N SER A 74 -13.61 3.00 -15.86
CA SER A 74 -12.79 2.92 -17.08
C SER A 74 -11.36 3.43 -16.82
N ALA A 75 -11.22 4.54 -16.09
CA ALA A 75 -9.91 5.07 -15.71
C ALA A 75 -9.12 4.10 -14.82
N HIS A 76 -9.76 3.51 -13.80
CA HIS A 76 -9.12 2.53 -12.93
C HIS A 76 -8.70 1.26 -13.66
N LEU A 77 -9.57 0.73 -14.53
CA LEU A 77 -9.27 -0.46 -15.33
C LEU A 77 -8.14 -0.18 -16.33
N ALA A 78 -8.16 0.97 -17.02
CA ALA A 78 -7.09 1.37 -17.93
C ALA A 78 -5.76 1.52 -17.19
N ALA A 79 -5.73 2.20 -16.04
CA ALA A 79 -4.53 2.36 -15.24
C ALA A 79 -3.97 1.00 -14.76
N ALA A 80 -4.84 0.10 -14.30
CA ALA A 80 -4.44 -1.24 -13.89
C ALA A 80 -3.84 -2.05 -15.06
N LEU A 81 -4.47 -2.01 -16.24
CA LEU A 81 -3.96 -2.70 -17.43
C LEU A 81 -2.62 -2.11 -17.92
N ILE A 82 -2.46 -0.79 -17.89
CA ILE A 82 -1.19 -0.13 -18.22
C ILE A 82 -0.08 -0.60 -17.27
N LEU A 83 -0.33 -0.57 -15.95
CA LEU A 83 0.66 -1.01 -14.97
C LEU A 83 0.99 -2.50 -15.09
N MET A 84 -0.01 -3.35 -15.34
CA MET A 84 0.18 -4.78 -15.60
C MET A 84 1.01 -5.03 -16.86
N LEU A 85 0.73 -4.30 -17.95
CA LEU A 85 1.49 -4.43 -19.20
C LEU A 85 2.93 -3.92 -19.04
N LEU A 86 3.16 -2.84 -18.30
CA LEU A 86 4.50 -2.35 -17.97
C LEU A 86 5.29 -3.38 -17.15
N MET A 87 4.64 -4.02 -16.17
CA MET A 87 5.26 -5.10 -15.40
C MET A 87 5.64 -6.29 -16.29
N GLU A 88 4.73 -6.77 -17.14
CA GLU A 88 5.00 -7.85 -18.09
C GLU A 88 6.13 -7.51 -19.07
N LEU A 89 6.18 -6.26 -19.54
CA LEU A 89 7.26 -5.77 -20.39
C LEU A 89 8.59 -5.74 -19.64
N GLY A 90 8.59 -5.33 -18.38
CA GLY A 90 9.77 -5.38 -17.50
C GLY A 90 10.28 -6.80 -17.32
N VAL A 91 9.39 -7.77 -17.07
CA VAL A 91 9.73 -9.19 -16.95
C VAL A 91 10.30 -9.72 -18.27
N GLU A 92 9.67 -9.41 -19.40
CA GLU A 92 10.15 -9.78 -20.73
C GLU A 92 11.56 -9.24 -21.01
N ILE A 93 11.82 -7.97 -20.69
CA ILE A 93 13.16 -7.36 -20.81
C ILE A 93 14.17 -8.11 -19.93
N CYS A 94 13.83 -8.40 -18.67
CA CYS A 94 14.70 -9.15 -17.77
C CYS A 94 15.02 -10.56 -18.30
N ILE A 95 14.02 -11.26 -18.86
CA ILE A 95 14.21 -12.59 -19.47
C ILE A 95 15.17 -12.48 -20.67
N ARG A 96 14.95 -11.50 -21.57
CA ARG A 96 15.79 -11.30 -22.76
C ARG A 96 17.24 -10.97 -22.43
N HIS A 97 17.47 -10.17 -21.39
CA HIS A 97 18.80 -9.84 -20.90
C HIS A 97 19.40 -10.91 -19.98
N LYS A 98 18.77 -12.09 -19.85
CA LYS A 98 19.22 -13.21 -19.01
C LYS A 98 19.39 -12.82 -17.54
N LEU A 99 18.54 -11.92 -17.05
CA LEU A 99 18.48 -11.52 -15.64
C LEU A 99 17.49 -12.39 -14.84
N LEU A 100 16.45 -12.92 -15.50
CA LEU A 100 15.46 -13.82 -14.92
C LEU A 100 15.23 -15.03 -15.84
N ALA A 101 14.69 -16.11 -15.28
CA ALA A 101 14.33 -17.35 -15.99
C ALA A 101 15.53 -18.05 -16.68
N THR A 102 16.70 -18.04 -16.03
CA THR A 102 17.94 -18.57 -16.63
C THR A 102 18.19 -20.04 -16.34
N SER A 103 17.95 -20.49 -15.11
CA SER A 103 18.22 -21.88 -14.68
C SER A 103 17.05 -22.55 -13.92
N GLY A 104 15.85 -21.98 -14.01
CA GLY A 104 14.61 -22.55 -13.48
C GLY A 104 14.24 -22.01 -12.09
N TYR A 105 13.33 -22.68 -11.36
CA TYR A 105 12.73 -22.18 -10.11
C TYR A 105 13.67 -21.99 -8.91
N HIS A 106 14.96 -22.30 -9.05
CA HIS A 106 15.92 -22.41 -7.94
C HIS A 106 17.22 -21.64 -8.21
N THR A 107 17.19 -20.60 -9.03
CA THR A 107 18.37 -19.77 -9.35
C THR A 107 19.02 -19.19 -8.10
N LEU A 108 18.22 -18.62 -7.18
CA LEU A 108 18.70 -18.09 -5.90
C LEU A 108 19.38 -19.16 -5.03
N TYR A 109 18.84 -20.39 -5.03
CA TYR A 109 19.44 -21.51 -4.29
C TYR A 109 20.77 -21.94 -4.92
N GLN A 110 20.87 -22.00 -6.25
CA GLN A 110 22.12 -22.31 -6.95
C GLN A 110 23.19 -21.24 -6.68
N TRP A 111 22.80 -19.96 -6.72
CA TRP A 111 23.69 -18.85 -6.36
C TRP A 111 24.15 -18.94 -4.90
N TYR A 112 23.23 -19.25 -3.99
CA TYR A 112 23.57 -19.48 -2.59
C TYR A 112 24.58 -20.61 -2.42
N GLN A 113 24.37 -21.76 -3.07
CA GLN A 113 25.32 -22.87 -3.02
C GLN A 113 26.70 -22.48 -3.56
N SER A 114 26.77 -21.72 -4.67
CA SER A 114 28.05 -21.27 -5.21
C SER A 114 28.78 -20.34 -4.23
N VAL A 115 28.09 -19.33 -3.69
CA VAL A 115 28.68 -18.37 -2.74
C VAL A 115 29.07 -19.05 -1.43
N GLU A 116 28.24 -19.96 -0.95
CA GLU A 116 28.50 -20.75 0.26
C GLU A 116 29.75 -21.63 0.09
N SER A 117 29.90 -22.29 -1.06
CA SER A 117 31.08 -23.14 -1.34
C SER A 117 32.38 -22.34 -1.47
N GLU A 118 32.31 -21.13 -2.04
CA GLU A 118 33.46 -20.26 -2.26
C GLU A 118 33.93 -19.59 -0.96
N HIS A 119 33.01 -19.03 -0.19
CA HIS A 119 33.33 -18.22 0.98
C HIS A 119 33.40 -19.03 2.29
N PHE A 120 32.73 -20.19 2.34
CA PHE A 120 32.64 -21.03 3.52
C PHE A 120 32.93 -22.49 3.16
N PRO A 121 34.20 -22.86 2.88
CA PRO A 121 34.57 -24.24 2.61
C PRO A 121 34.28 -25.11 3.83
N ASP A 122 33.85 -26.36 3.62
CA ASP A 122 33.52 -27.31 4.67
C ASP A 122 34.56 -28.44 4.73
N PRO A 123 35.75 -28.20 5.31
CA PRO A 123 36.81 -29.21 5.39
C PRO A 123 36.42 -30.41 6.26
N THR A 124 35.38 -30.26 7.09
CA THR A 124 34.93 -31.33 7.99
C THR A 124 33.82 -32.18 7.40
N GLY A 125 33.23 -31.82 6.25
CA GLY A 125 32.05 -32.50 5.70
C GLY A 125 30.80 -32.40 6.58
N LEU A 126 30.66 -31.33 7.37
CA LEU A 126 29.50 -31.08 8.21
C LEU A 126 28.19 -30.99 7.40
N ARG A 127 28.20 -30.33 6.23
CA ARG A 127 27.03 -30.16 5.38
C ARG A 127 26.50 -31.49 4.86
N GLU A 128 27.38 -32.34 4.33
CA GLU A 128 27.00 -33.68 3.88
C GLU A 128 26.46 -34.53 5.04
N ARG A 129 27.06 -34.44 6.23
CA ARG A 129 26.54 -35.12 7.42
C ARG A 129 25.15 -34.63 7.81
N ILE A 130 24.91 -33.31 7.81
CA ILE A 130 23.60 -32.73 8.12
C ILE A 130 22.57 -33.15 7.07
N GLU A 131 22.93 -33.14 5.79
CA GLU A 131 22.07 -33.63 4.71
C GLU A 131 21.69 -35.10 4.93
N GLN A 132 22.66 -35.96 5.23
CA GLN A 132 22.41 -37.38 5.54
C GLN A 132 21.54 -37.56 6.79
N TRP A 133 21.85 -36.85 7.88
CA TRP A 133 21.10 -36.93 9.15
C TRP A 133 19.66 -36.44 9.02
N THR A 134 19.42 -35.48 8.13
CA THR A 134 18.08 -34.93 7.87
C THR A 134 17.38 -35.61 6.71
N PHE A 135 17.94 -36.69 6.14
CA PHE A 135 17.41 -37.37 4.95
C PHE A 135 17.16 -36.40 3.77
N GLY A 136 18.02 -35.41 3.60
CA GLY A 136 17.89 -34.38 2.56
C GLY A 136 16.90 -33.26 2.88
N LEU A 137 16.25 -33.27 4.04
CA LEU A 137 15.24 -32.28 4.40
C LEU A 137 15.85 -30.89 4.60
N TYR A 138 17.04 -30.80 5.21
CA TYR A 138 17.71 -29.51 5.44
C TYR A 138 17.94 -28.72 4.13
N PRO A 139 18.67 -29.26 3.13
CA PRO A 139 18.88 -28.53 1.87
C PRO A 139 17.57 -28.34 1.09
N ALA A 140 16.62 -29.28 1.16
CA ALA A 140 15.32 -29.13 0.52
C ALA A 140 14.53 -27.96 1.10
N CYS A 141 14.47 -27.82 2.43
CA CYS A 141 13.80 -26.71 3.10
C CYS A 141 14.38 -25.36 2.68
N ILE A 142 15.71 -25.22 2.67
CA ILE A 142 16.37 -23.98 2.22
C ILE A 142 16.04 -23.70 0.76
N LYS A 143 16.15 -24.72 -0.12
CA LYS A 143 15.85 -24.61 -1.55
C LYS A 143 14.44 -24.12 -1.83
N TYR A 144 13.42 -24.69 -1.17
CA TYR A 144 12.03 -24.30 -1.37
C TYR A 144 11.68 -22.96 -0.70
N LEU A 145 12.28 -22.66 0.45
CA LEU A 145 12.11 -21.37 1.11
C LEU A 145 12.67 -20.24 0.24
N MET A 146 13.88 -20.41 -0.30
CA MET A 146 14.49 -19.44 -1.22
C MET A 146 13.67 -19.25 -2.49
N SER A 147 13.14 -20.34 -3.07
CA SER A 147 12.21 -20.26 -4.21
C SER A 147 10.96 -19.44 -3.89
N GLY A 148 10.44 -19.54 -2.66
CA GLY A 148 9.31 -18.73 -2.19
C GLY A 148 9.60 -17.23 -2.07
N PHE A 149 10.86 -16.85 -1.77
CA PHE A 149 11.28 -15.45 -1.70
C PHE A 149 11.70 -14.86 -3.05
N ASP A 150 12.08 -15.70 -4.02
CA ASP A 150 12.46 -15.29 -5.37
C ASP A 150 11.23 -15.14 -6.29
N VAL A 151 10.30 -14.27 -5.88
CA VAL A 151 9.04 -14.01 -6.57
C VAL A 151 9.23 -13.61 -8.05
N PRO A 152 10.20 -12.74 -8.41
CA PRO A 152 10.44 -12.39 -9.82
C PRO A 152 10.86 -13.59 -10.67
N GLU A 153 11.73 -14.46 -10.16
CA GLU A 153 12.15 -15.67 -10.88
C GLU A 153 10.98 -16.64 -11.05
N VAL A 154 10.21 -16.91 -9.99
CA VAL A 154 9.02 -17.77 -10.06
C VAL A 154 8.03 -17.25 -11.11
N MET A 155 7.80 -15.93 -11.13
CA MET A 155 6.93 -15.29 -12.12
C MET A 155 7.48 -15.45 -13.54
N ALA A 156 8.77 -15.21 -13.77
CA ALA A 156 9.41 -15.26 -15.08
C ALA A 156 9.51 -16.68 -15.66
N VAL A 157 9.89 -17.67 -14.85
CA VAL A 157 9.96 -19.09 -15.24
C VAL A 157 8.57 -19.61 -15.55
N THR A 158 7.59 -19.31 -14.69
CA THR A 158 6.22 -19.77 -14.90
C THR A 158 5.59 -19.12 -16.12
N ARG A 159 5.82 -17.81 -16.33
CA ARG A 159 5.41 -17.11 -17.56
C ARG A 159 6.00 -17.78 -18.80
N SER A 160 7.30 -18.05 -18.81
CA SER A 160 7.97 -18.72 -19.94
C SER A 160 7.36 -20.10 -20.24
N ASN A 161 7.03 -20.86 -19.19
CA ASN A 161 6.36 -22.16 -19.32
C ASN A 161 4.94 -22.02 -19.88
N ILE A 162 4.14 -21.08 -19.39
CA ILE A 162 2.79 -20.79 -19.90
C ILE A 162 2.85 -20.40 -21.37
N CYS A 163 3.80 -19.53 -21.75
CA CYS A 163 3.93 -19.07 -23.13
C CYS A 163 4.40 -20.15 -24.11
N LYS A 164 5.16 -21.15 -23.62
CA LYS A 164 5.62 -22.27 -24.44
C LYS A 164 4.61 -23.40 -24.55
N ASN A 165 3.98 -23.77 -23.43
CA ASN A 165 3.20 -25.00 -23.31
C ASN A 165 1.69 -24.76 -23.12
N GLY A 166 1.25 -23.50 -23.01
CA GLY A 166 -0.12 -23.13 -22.67
C GLY A 166 -0.39 -23.17 -21.16
N ILE A 167 -1.41 -22.44 -20.72
CA ILE A 167 -1.79 -22.36 -19.30
C ILE A 167 -2.33 -23.70 -18.75
N ASP A 168 -2.89 -24.53 -19.62
CA ASP A 168 -3.42 -25.85 -19.25
C ASP A 168 -2.32 -26.83 -18.81
N SER A 169 -1.06 -26.52 -19.11
CA SER A 169 0.10 -27.30 -18.63
C SER A 169 0.39 -27.09 -17.14
N LEU A 170 -0.16 -26.04 -16.52
CA LEU A 170 0.04 -25.78 -15.09
C LEU A 170 -0.96 -26.56 -14.24
N SER A 171 -0.47 -27.08 -13.11
CA SER A 171 -1.36 -27.54 -12.05
C SER A 171 -2.16 -26.37 -11.47
N ARG A 172 -3.34 -26.66 -10.90
CA ARG A 172 -4.16 -25.65 -10.21
C ARG A 172 -3.38 -24.90 -9.13
N GLY A 173 -2.54 -25.62 -8.37
CA GLY A 173 -1.66 -25.01 -7.36
C GLY A 173 -0.61 -24.11 -7.99
N GLY A 174 0.00 -24.52 -9.11
CA GLY A 174 0.95 -23.70 -9.86
C GLY A 174 0.32 -22.41 -10.39
N ALA A 175 -0.93 -22.48 -10.89
CA ALA A 175 -1.66 -21.30 -11.33
C ALA A 175 -1.96 -20.33 -10.18
N VAL A 176 -2.33 -20.84 -8.99
CA VAL A 176 -2.53 -20.01 -7.80
C VAL A 176 -1.24 -19.33 -7.37
N ILE A 177 -0.12 -20.06 -7.33
CA ILE A 177 1.21 -19.51 -7.00
C ILE A 177 1.57 -18.41 -8.00
N TYR A 178 1.40 -18.67 -9.30
CA TYR A 178 1.66 -17.69 -10.35
C TYR A 178 0.85 -16.40 -10.15
N TYR A 179 -0.46 -16.50 -9.99
CA TYR A 179 -1.30 -15.31 -9.80
C TYR A 179 -1.00 -14.57 -8.49
N ALA A 180 -0.65 -15.29 -7.42
CA ALA A 180 -0.21 -14.68 -6.17
C ALA A 180 1.12 -13.92 -6.35
N SER A 181 2.10 -14.51 -7.04
CA SER A 181 3.37 -13.86 -7.36
C SER A 181 3.18 -12.60 -8.21
N VAL A 182 2.35 -12.68 -9.25
CA VAL A 182 1.98 -11.55 -10.11
C VAL A 182 1.31 -10.45 -9.30
N PHE A 183 0.35 -10.80 -8.43
CA PHE A 183 -0.35 -9.84 -7.57
C PHE A 183 0.61 -9.13 -6.60
N LEU A 184 1.49 -9.88 -5.93
CA LEU A 184 2.47 -9.32 -4.99
C LEU A 184 3.38 -8.30 -5.69
N TYR A 185 3.91 -8.66 -6.87
CA TYR A 185 4.81 -7.77 -7.59
C TYR A 185 4.09 -6.58 -8.23
N PHE A 186 2.86 -6.80 -8.72
CA PHE A 186 1.99 -5.72 -9.17
C PHE A 186 1.72 -4.72 -8.04
N TRP A 187 1.42 -5.20 -6.83
CA TRP A 187 1.19 -4.34 -5.67
C TRP A 187 2.43 -3.50 -5.32
N VAL A 188 3.63 -4.10 -5.35
CA VAL A 188 4.90 -3.38 -5.14
C VAL A 188 5.10 -2.28 -6.18
N LEU A 189 4.76 -2.53 -7.46
CA LEU A 189 4.87 -1.55 -8.53
C LEU A 189 3.78 -0.47 -8.47
N SER A 190 2.54 -0.85 -8.18
CA SER A 190 1.39 0.05 -8.22
C SER A 190 1.37 1.02 -7.06
N THR A 191 1.80 0.60 -5.87
CA THR A 191 1.76 1.41 -4.64
C THR A 191 2.48 2.76 -4.79
N PRO A 192 3.76 2.83 -5.23
CA PRO A 192 4.43 4.10 -5.40
C PRO A 192 3.73 4.97 -6.45
N VAL A 193 3.29 4.41 -7.57
CA VAL A 193 2.60 5.15 -8.64
C VAL A 193 1.29 5.76 -8.14
N VAL A 194 0.44 4.95 -7.49
CA VAL A 194 -0.84 5.42 -6.94
C VAL A 194 -0.62 6.46 -5.84
N SER A 195 0.36 6.24 -4.96
CA SER A 195 0.70 7.20 -3.89
C SER A 195 1.20 8.53 -4.45
N LEU A 196 1.97 8.51 -5.54
CA LEU A 196 2.46 9.72 -6.20
C LEU A 196 1.31 10.48 -6.87
N ILE A 197 0.41 9.79 -7.55
CA ILE A 197 -0.78 10.40 -8.17
C ILE A 197 -1.67 11.04 -7.10
N LEU A 198 -2.02 10.29 -6.06
CA LEU A 198 -2.88 10.78 -4.98
C LEU A 198 -2.21 11.93 -4.22
N GLY A 199 -0.92 11.79 -3.90
CA GLY A 199 -0.14 12.83 -3.23
C GLY A 199 -0.04 14.11 -4.07
N SER A 200 0.18 13.99 -5.38
CA SER A 200 0.22 15.14 -6.30
C SER A 200 -1.16 15.82 -6.41
N TYR A 201 -2.23 15.03 -6.49
CA TYR A 201 -3.59 15.53 -6.50
C TYR A 201 -3.92 16.32 -5.23
N LEU A 202 -3.62 15.77 -4.06
CA LEU A 202 -3.84 16.46 -2.78
C LEU A 202 -2.95 17.71 -2.66
N TYR A 203 -1.69 17.63 -3.09
CA TYR A 203 -0.78 18.78 -3.11
C TYR A 203 -1.33 19.94 -3.94
N ILE A 204 -1.80 19.68 -5.16
CA ILE A 204 -2.39 20.70 -6.04
C ILE A 204 -3.71 21.23 -5.44
N SER A 205 -4.54 20.33 -4.91
CA SER A 205 -5.83 20.67 -4.31
C SER A 205 -5.68 21.67 -3.15
N ILE A 206 -4.72 21.46 -2.27
CA ILE A 206 -4.49 22.35 -1.11
C ILE A 206 -3.83 23.67 -1.53
N ASN A 207 -2.74 23.59 -2.29
CA ASN A 207 -1.87 24.75 -2.52
C ASN A 207 -2.40 25.69 -3.59
N TRP A 208 -3.11 25.15 -4.59
CA TRP A 208 -3.57 25.95 -5.73
C TRP A 208 -5.08 26.17 -5.74
N LEU A 209 -5.85 25.13 -5.42
CA LEU A 209 -7.32 25.19 -5.49
C LEU A 209 -7.97 25.53 -4.15
N HIS A 210 -7.21 25.42 -3.04
CA HIS A 210 -7.69 25.61 -1.67
C HIS A 210 -8.95 24.77 -1.37
N ILE A 211 -8.92 23.50 -1.76
CA ILE A 211 -9.96 22.49 -1.49
C ILE A 211 -9.33 21.26 -0.82
N HIS A 212 -10.18 20.39 -0.26
CA HIS A 212 -9.78 19.12 0.38
C HIS A 212 -8.79 19.23 1.54
N PHE A 213 -8.93 20.28 2.37
CA PHE A 213 -8.06 20.45 3.55
C PHE A 213 -8.23 19.30 4.57
N ASP A 214 -9.45 18.82 4.78
CA ASP A 214 -9.76 17.79 5.77
C ASP A 214 -9.21 16.42 5.33
N GLU A 215 -9.41 16.05 4.07
CA GLU A 215 -8.92 14.79 3.53
C GLU A 215 -7.40 14.78 3.47
N ALA A 216 -6.79 15.90 3.07
CA ALA A 216 -5.35 16.01 3.02
C ALA A 216 -4.70 16.12 4.40
N PHE A 217 -5.43 16.54 5.44
CA PHE A 217 -4.93 16.62 6.81
C PHE A 217 -4.37 15.27 7.30
N SER A 218 -4.97 14.16 6.86
CA SER A 218 -4.48 12.80 7.15
C SER A 218 -3.04 12.56 6.67
N SER A 219 -2.64 13.22 5.59
CA SER A 219 -1.29 13.13 5.00
C SER A 219 -0.35 14.25 5.48
N LEU A 220 -0.91 15.37 5.97
CA LEU A 220 -0.14 16.48 6.50
C LEU A 220 0.30 16.14 7.93
N ARG A 221 1.56 15.70 8.07
CA ARG A 221 2.19 15.50 9.39
C ARG A 221 2.49 16.85 10.06
N ILE A 222 1.46 17.54 10.54
CA ILE A 222 1.60 18.78 11.30
C ILE A 222 1.94 18.42 12.75
N ALA A 223 3.21 18.15 13.02
CA ALA A 223 3.66 17.72 14.34
C ALA A 223 3.43 18.78 15.43
N ASN A 224 3.38 20.06 15.06
CA ASN A 224 3.30 21.17 16.00
C ASN A 224 1.87 21.55 16.40
N TYR A 225 0.84 21.09 15.68
CA TYR A 225 -0.56 21.41 15.96
C TYR A 225 -1.26 20.17 16.53
N LYS A 226 -1.85 20.29 17.71
CA LYS A 226 -2.63 19.20 18.33
C LYS A 226 -3.93 19.74 18.90
N SER A 227 -5.00 19.01 18.68
CA SER A 227 -6.30 19.25 19.31
C SER A 227 -6.80 17.98 20.00
N PHE A 228 -7.64 18.16 21.02
CA PHE A 228 -8.39 17.10 21.65
C PHE A 228 -9.81 17.59 21.95
N THR A 229 -10.77 16.69 21.81
CA THR A 229 -12.18 16.97 22.07
C THR A 229 -12.53 16.47 23.47
N ARG A 230 -13.03 17.37 24.31
CA ARG A 230 -13.52 17.08 25.66
C ARG A 230 -15.04 17.14 25.66
N PHE A 231 -15.64 16.07 26.18
CA PHE A 231 -17.07 15.96 26.41
C PHE A 231 -17.38 16.23 27.89
N HIS A 232 -18.43 16.98 28.16
CA HIS A 232 -18.92 17.25 29.50
C HIS A 232 -20.45 17.16 29.51
N ILE A 233 -21.00 16.29 30.35
CA ILE A 233 -22.44 16.22 30.57
C ILE A 233 -22.77 17.20 31.68
N ASN A 234 -23.55 18.23 31.36
CA ASN A 234 -23.93 19.25 32.33
C ASN A 234 -24.99 18.71 33.31
N THR A 235 -25.35 19.49 34.33
CA THR A 235 -26.35 19.10 35.34
C THR A 235 -27.77 18.95 34.79
N LYS A 236 -28.05 19.50 33.61
CA LYS A 236 -29.34 19.35 32.91
C LYS A 236 -29.39 18.09 32.04
N GLY A 237 -28.25 17.42 31.85
CA GLY A 237 -28.12 16.25 30.98
C GLY A 237 -27.70 16.58 29.55
N ASP A 238 -27.51 17.86 29.19
CA ASP A 238 -26.99 18.23 27.88
C ASP A 238 -25.50 17.88 27.76
N LEU A 239 -25.08 17.51 26.55
CA LEU A 239 -23.69 17.20 26.24
C LEU A 239 -22.99 18.45 25.68
N GLU A 240 -22.13 19.06 26.48
CA GLU A 240 -21.20 20.10 26.05
C GLU A 240 -19.97 19.46 25.40
N VAL A 241 -19.62 19.95 24.22
CA VAL A 241 -18.48 19.48 23.43
C VAL A 241 -17.49 20.63 23.25
N PHE A 242 -16.30 20.48 23.80
CA PHE A 242 -15.20 21.45 23.68
C PHE A 242 -14.09 20.88 22.81
N THR A 243 -13.71 21.59 21.75
CA THR A 243 -12.47 21.27 21.03
C THR A 243 -11.36 22.20 21.51
N LEU A 244 -10.39 21.61 22.19
CA LEU A 244 -9.23 22.30 22.76
C LEU A 244 -8.04 22.09 21.81
N ALA A 245 -7.33 23.16 21.46
CA ALA A 245 -6.18 23.09 20.57
C ALA A 245 -4.96 23.84 21.10
N VAL A 246 -3.79 23.33 20.73
CA VAL A 246 -2.46 23.89 20.99
C VAL A 246 -1.75 24.08 19.65
N ASP A 247 -1.49 25.33 19.28
CA ASP A 247 -0.91 25.67 17.97
C ASP A 247 0.55 25.24 17.81
N LYS A 248 1.29 25.25 18.92
CA LYS A 248 2.70 24.90 18.98
C LYS A 248 2.94 23.98 20.16
N VAL A 249 3.00 22.69 19.88
CA VAL A 249 3.34 21.67 20.87
C VAL A 249 4.82 21.79 21.28
N PRO A 250 5.13 21.85 22.57
CA PRO A 250 6.51 21.86 23.04
C PRO A 250 7.18 20.52 22.77
N LYS A 251 8.45 20.57 22.34
CA LYS A 251 9.27 19.38 22.08
C LYS A 251 10.16 19.00 23.27
N GLU A 252 10.47 19.98 24.12
CA GLU A 252 11.31 19.80 25.30
C GLU A 252 10.45 19.89 26.56
N TRP A 253 10.48 18.81 27.33
CA TRP A 253 9.73 18.65 28.57
C TRP A 253 10.70 18.52 29.75
N LYS A 254 10.29 19.03 30.90
CA LYS A 254 11.00 18.87 32.18
C LYS A 254 10.01 18.49 33.27
N LEU A 255 10.50 17.85 34.33
CA LEU A 255 9.70 17.59 35.51
C LEU A 255 9.23 18.93 36.10
N ASP A 256 7.96 19.00 36.49
CA ASP A 256 7.45 20.15 37.22
C ASP A 256 7.83 20.03 38.70
N PRO A 257 8.69 20.92 39.24
CA PRO A 257 9.09 20.86 40.64
C PRO A 257 7.90 21.00 41.60
N ASN A 258 6.85 21.72 41.16
CA ASN A 258 5.65 21.92 41.97
C ASN A 258 4.82 20.65 42.09
N TRP A 259 4.78 19.84 41.03
CA TRP A 259 4.14 18.52 41.06
C TRP A 259 4.88 17.58 42.01
N ASP A 260 6.21 17.60 42.00
CA ASP A 260 7.02 16.73 42.86
C ASP A 260 6.98 17.16 44.34
N GLY A 261 6.89 18.47 44.60
CA GLY A 261 6.76 19.05 45.93
C GLY A 261 5.36 19.02 46.53
N GLU A 262 4.33 18.62 45.78
CA GLU A 262 2.96 18.50 46.28
C GLU A 262 2.81 17.21 47.12
N SER A 263 2.31 17.35 48.36
CA SER A 263 2.02 16.21 49.23
C SER A 263 0.81 15.44 48.69
N LYS A 264 1.06 14.32 48.01
CA LYS A 264 0.02 13.50 47.38
C LYS A 264 -0.59 12.52 48.37
N GLN A 265 -1.91 12.47 48.46
CA GLN A 265 -2.59 11.34 49.09
C GLN A 265 -2.54 10.12 48.14
N PRO A 266 -2.34 8.89 48.66
CA PRO A 266 -2.10 7.70 47.82
C PRO A 266 -3.21 7.35 46.82
N GLN A 267 -4.40 7.93 46.96
CA GLN A 267 -5.60 7.59 46.16
C GLN A 267 -6.24 8.80 45.49
N GLU A 268 -5.66 10.00 45.60
CA GLU A 268 -6.24 11.20 45.00
C GLU A 268 -5.95 11.25 43.49
N PRO A 269 -6.98 11.35 42.63
CA PRO A 269 -6.80 11.49 41.20
C PRO A 269 -6.00 12.75 40.84
N SER A 270 -5.17 12.67 39.80
CA SER A 270 -4.30 13.78 39.40
C SER A 270 -5.07 15.06 39.06
N TYR A 271 -6.28 14.98 38.52
CA TYR A 271 -7.07 16.15 38.13
C TYR A 271 -7.62 16.96 39.32
N LEU A 272 -7.57 16.42 40.55
CA LEU A 272 -7.93 17.15 41.78
C LEU A 272 -6.73 17.88 42.41
N GLN A 273 -5.51 17.51 42.00
CA GLN A 273 -4.28 18.11 42.52
C GLN A 273 -4.10 19.53 42.01
N LYS A 274 -3.43 20.37 42.80
CA LYS A 274 -3.15 21.77 42.41
C LYS A 274 -2.23 21.82 41.20
N PHE A 275 -1.28 20.89 41.12
CA PHE A 275 -0.42 20.68 39.96
C PHE A 275 -0.73 19.30 39.39
N PRO A 276 -1.66 19.17 38.42
CA PRO A 276 -2.11 17.86 37.94
C PRO A 276 -1.10 17.15 37.02
N SER A 277 -0.17 17.88 36.41
CA SER A 277 0.79 17.35 35.43
C SER A 277 2.19 17.20 36.03
N LYS A 278 2.76 15.99 35.92
CA LYS A 278 4.16 15.71 36.26
C LYS A 278 5.16 16.44 35.37
N TRP A 279 4.75 16.74 34.15
CA TRP A 279 5.60 17.31 33.13
C TRP A 279 5.11 18.70 32.74
N ARG A 280 6.07 19.61 32.54
CA ARG A 280 5.81 20.94 32.02
C ARG A 280 6.75 21.24 30.86
N ALA A 281 6.35 22.18 30.01
CA ALA A 281 7.23 22.60 28.93
C ALA A 281 8.49 23.25 29.51
N LYS A 282 9.65 22.98 28.89
CA LYS A 282 10.90 23.61 29.31
C LYS A 282 10.83 25.13 29.14
N ALA A 283 10.25 25.59 28.04
CA ALA A 283 9.91 26.98 27.75
C ALA A 283 8.49 27.30 28.27
N PRO A 284 8.33 28.15 29.31
CA PRO A 284 7.01 28.40 29.93
C PRO A 284 5.97 29.01 28.98
N GLN A 285 6.41 29.77 27.98
CA GLN A 285 5.56 30.40 26.97
C GLN A 285 4.94 29.38 25.98
N GLN A 286 5.49 28.17 25.92
CA GLN A 286 5.01 27.07 25.08
C GLN A 286 4.28 26.00 25.90
N ASP A 287 4.02 26.25 27.18
CA ASP A 287 3.36 25.29 28.04
C ASP A 287 1.89 25.13 27.63
N PRO A 288 1.40 23.90 27.34
CA PRO A 288 0.01 23.68 26.95
C PRO A 288 -0.99 24.22 27.96
N VAL A 289 -0.64 24.25 29.25
CA VAL A 289 -1.51 24.82 30.30
C VAL A 289 -1.79 26.31 30.05
N ASN A 290 -0.83 27.03 29.47
CA ASN A 290 -0.95 28.48 29.21
C ASN A 290 -1.37 28.80 27.76
N THR A 291 -1.19 27.85 26.85
CA THR A 291 -1.33 28.08 25.40
C THR A 291 -2.55 27.40 24.79
N VAL A 292 -3.15 26.43 25.49
CA VAL A 292 -4.37 25.77 25.04
C VAL A 292 -5.51 26.77 24.90
N ARG A 293 -6.28 26.65 23.82
CA ARG A 293 -7.46 27.47 23.54
C ARG A 293 -8.63 26.58 23.15
N ILE A 294 -9.83 27.00 23.52
CA ILE A 294 -11.06 26.42 22.98
C ILE A 294 -11.23 27.01 21.58
N ILE A 295 -11.10 26.17 20.57
CA ILE A 295 -11.27 26.58 19.15
C ILE A 295 -12.69 26.34 18.65
N ASP A 296 -13.43 25.46 19.32
CA ASP A 296 -14.82 25.18 19.02
C ASP A 296 -15.55 24.75 20.29
N HIS A 297 -16.82 25.14 20.38
CA HIS A 297 -17.71 24.78 21.48
C HIS A 297 -19.15 24.73 20.99
N PHE A 298 -19.81 23.59 21.19
CA PHE A 298 -21.23 23.44 20.94
C PHE A 298 -21.88 22.53 21.98
N VAL A 299 -23.20 22.63 22.10
CA VAL A 299 -24.00 21.88 23.05
C VAL A 299 -24.99 21.02 22.29
N ILE A 300 -25.06 19.73 22.63
CA ILE A 300 -26.11 18.82 22.16
C ILE A 300 -27.12 18.71 23.30
N GLU A 301 -28.26 19.34 23.10
CA GLU A 301 -29.37 19.29 24.06
C GLU A 301 -29.90 17.87 24.20
N GLN A 302 -30.19 17.48 25.45
CA GLN A 302 -30.89 16.23 25.69
C GLN A 302 -32.32 16.37 25.13
N LYS A 303 -32.64 15.56 24.12
CA LYS A 303 -34.03 15.44 23.67
C LYS A 303 -34.82 14.64 24.71
N GLU A 304 -35.90 15.24 25.21
CA GLU A 304 -36.93 14.54 25.99
C GLU A 304 -37.48 13.32 25.22
#